data_AF-A0A7X6T0K9-F1
#
_entry.id   AF-A0A7X6T0K9-F1
#
_cell.length_a   1.000
_cell.length_b   1.000
_cell.length_c   1.000
_cell.angle_alpha   90.00
_cell.angle_beta   90.00
_cell.angle_gamma   90.00
#
_symmetry.space_group_name_H-M   'P 1'
#
loop_
_entity.id
_entity.type
_entity.pdbx_description
1 polymer ?
#
loop_
_entity_poly.entity_id
_entity_poly.type
_entity_poly.pdbx_seq_one_letter_code
_entity_poly.pdbx_strand_id
1 'polypeptide(L)'
;MIHKVKQHLLSSHYQAKTIDELATFFDVSMGEMQKIITVLVDEGIVMMSRKQKVITPEMANLIVGTILIHPKGYGFLQSDQLQEDLFVPAPYLNSALNKDTVMASVKREKNEAIGQIVKVIKRYRTQLVGRVKSKNKKLYLESLDQSISQWIPLKSKKGERIKIGHMVVAEIESYQPLVGRYS
;
A
#
# COMPACT_ATOMS: atom_id res chain seq x y z
N MET A 1 -3.92 15.16 -21.41
CA MET A 1 -4.45 13.84 -21.81
C MET A 1 -4.91 12.98 -20.63
N ILE A 2 -4.03 12.63 -19.69
CA ILE A 2 -4.33 11.74 -18.55
C ILE A 2 -5.61 12.06 -17.77
N HIS A 3 -5.92 13.34 -17.54
CA HIS A 3 -7.16 13.77 -16.86
C HIS A 3 -8.44 13.31 -17.59
N LYS A 4 -8.47 13.38 -18.93
CA LYS A 4 -9.62 12.94 -19.74
C LYS A 4 -9.78 11.41 -19.67
N VAL A 5 -8.67 10.69 -19.76
CA VAL A 5 -8.64 9.22 -19.63
C VAL A 5 -9.14 8.80 -18.25
N LYS A 6 -8.64 9.44 -17.18
CA LYS A 6 -9.08 9.20 -15.80
C LYS A 6 -10.58 9.44 -15.62
N GLN A 7 -11.11 10.55 -16.13
CA GLN A 7 -12.55 10.84 -16.07
C GLN A 7 -13.40 9.79 -16.81
N HIS A 8 -12.96 9.34 -17.99
CA HIS A 8 -13.66 8.29 -18.73
C HIS A 8 -13.67 6.96 -17.96
N LEU A 9 -12.52 6.54 -17.42
CA LEU A 9 -12.37 5.29 -16.67
C LEU A 9 -13.17 5.26 -15.36
N LEU A 10 -13.37 6.43 -14.74
CA LEU A 10 -14.16 6.59 -13.51
C LEU A 10 -15.65 6.88 -13.77
N SER A 11 -16.08 6.90 -15.02
CA SER A 11 -17.50 7.09 -15.34
C SER A 11 -18.32 5.85 -15.01
N SER A 12 -19.56 6.05 -14.56
CA SER A 12 -20.50 4.97 -14.21
C SER A 12 -20.81 3.99 -15.36
N HIS A 13 -20.57 4.39 -16.60
CA HIS A 13 -20.83 3.59 -17.80
C HIS A 13 -19.55 2.99 -18.42
N TYR A 14 -18.41 3.12 -17.75
CA TYR A 14 -17.17 2.53 -18.24
C TYR A 14 -17.29 1.00 -18.32
N GLN A 15 -16.81 0.44 -19.43
CA GLN A 15 -16.70 -1.00 -19.65
C GLN A 15 -15.25 -1.40 -19.84
N ALA A 16 -14.90 -2.58 -19.32
CA ALA A 16 -13.54 -3.11 -19.39
C ALA A 16 -13.03 -3.18 -20.83
N LYS A 17 -11.98 -2.40 -21.11
CA LYS A 17 -11.33 -2.29 -22.43
C LYS A 17 -9.86 -2.64 -22.38
N THR A 18 -9.30 -3.09 -23.48
CA THR A 18 -7.84 -3.26 -23.64
C THR A 18 -7.17 -1.90 -23.79
N ILE A 19 -5.83 -1.87 -23.66
CA ILE A 19 -5.04 -0.65 -23.92
C ILE A 19 -5.22 -0.20 -25.38
N ASP A 20 -5.29 -1.14 -26.33
CA ASP A 20 -5.49 -0.88 -27.75
C ASP A 20 -6.85 -0.24 -28.06
N GLU A 21 -7.92 -0.77 -27.46
CA GLU A 21 -9.26 -0.21 -27.57
C GLU A 21 -9.34 1.21 -26.99
N LEU A 22 -8.65 1.48 -25.87
CA LEU A 22 -8.57 2.81 -25.28
C LEU A 22 -7.73 3.75 -26.14
N ALA A 23 -6.58 3.29 -26.66
CA ALA A 23 -5.73 4.08 -27.54
C ALA A 23 -6.50 4.53 -28.79
N THR A 24 -7.25 3.61 -29.40
CA THR A 24 -8.13 3.88 -30.53
C THR A 24 -9.24 4.87 -30.16
N PHE A 25 -9.93 4.67 -29.03
CA PHE A 25 -11.02 5.55 -28.58
C PHE A 25 -10.56 6.99 -28.33
N PHE A 26 -9.34 7.16 -27.82
CA PHE A 26 -8.77 8.45 -27.48
C PHE A 26 -7.93 9.08 -28.59
N ASP A 27 -7.80 8.41 -29.74
CA ASP A 27 -6.98 8.80 -30.88
C ASP A 27 -5.52 9.12 -30.48
N VAL A 28 -4.90 8.18 -29.75
CA VAL A 28 -3.49 8.27 -29.35
C VAL A 28 -2.75 6.98 -29.65
N SER A 29 -1.43 7.05 -29.71
CA SER A 29 -0.60 5.86 -29.88
C SER A 29 -0.76 4.87 -28.71
N MET A 30 -0.64 3.58 -29.00
CA MET A 30 -0.59 2.52 -27.98
C MET A 30 0.49 2.78 -26.91
N GLY A 31 1.66 3.29 -27.32
CA GLY A 31 2.75 3.59 -26.39
C GLY A 31 2.44 4.74 -25.44
N GLU A 32 1.69 5.76 -25.90
CA GLU A 32 1.22 6.84 -25.03
C GLU A 32 0.13 6.35 -24.07
N MET A 33 -0.85 5.60 -24.58
CA MET A 33 -1.91 5.04 -23.73
C MET A 33 -1.33 4.11 -22.66
N GLN A 34 -0.33 3.30 -23.01
CA GLN A 34 0.33 2.42 -22.04
C GLN A 34 0.99 3.21 -20.91
N LYS A 35 1.70 4.32 -21.22
CA LYS A 35 2.28 5.19 -20.18
C LYS A 35 1.21 5.79 -19.27
N ILE A 36 0.09 6.24 -19.84
CA ILE A 36 -1.03 6.80 -19.07
C ILE A 36 -1.61 5.73 -18.14
N ILE A 37 -1.90 4.54 -18.65
CA ILE A 37 -2.44 3.44 -17.85
C ILE A 37 -1.46 3.01 -16.77
N THR A 38 -0.15 2.94 -17.05
CA THR A 38 0.86 2.64 -16.02
C THR A 38 0.78 3.62 -14.85
N VAL A 39 0.72 4.93 -15.13
CA VAL A 39 0.58 5.95 -14.06
C VAL A 39 -0.71 5.74 -13.27
N LEU A 40 -1.84 5.47 -13.92
CA LEU A 40 -3.12 5.25 -13.25
C LEU A 40 -3.16 3.93 -12.45
N VAL A 41 -2.41 2.91 -12.86
CA VAL A 41 -2.22 1.66 -12.10
C VAL A 41 -1.38 1.91 -10.85
N ASP A 42 -0.36 2.74 -10.95
CA ASP A 42 0.50 3.12 -9.81
C ASP A 42 -0.27 3.99 -8.81
N GLU A 43 -1.16 4.87 -9.28
CA GLU A 43 -2.11 5.61 -8.45
C GLU A 43 -3.23 4.73 -7.85
N GLY A 44 -3.37 3.47 -8.28
CA GLY A 44 -4.44 2.57 -7.84
C GLY A 44 -5.83 2.92 -8.36
N ILE A 45 -5.93 3.79 -9.37
CA ILE A 45 -7.18 4.21 -10.02
C ILE A 45 -7.74 3.11 -10.91
N VAL A 46 -6.86 2.37 -11.57
CA VAL A 46 -7.20 1.22 -12.39
C VAL A 46 -6.25 0.06 -12.12
N MET A 47 -6.59 -1.10 -12.66
CA MET A 47 -5.76 -2.30 -12.64
C MET A 47 -5.95 -3.11 -13.92
N MET A 48 -5.00 -4.00 -14.16
CA MET A 48 -5.09 -4.96 -15.26
C MET A 48 -5.80 -6.23 -14.78
N SER A 49 -6.89 -6.57 -15.45
CA SER A 49 -7.57 -7.85 -15.25
C SER A 49 -6.76 -9.01 -15.84
N ARG A 50 -7.12 -10.24 -15.47
CA ARG A 50 -6.51 -11.48 -16.03
C ARG A 50 -6.63 -11.58 -17.56
N LYS A 51 -7.63 -10.93 -18.15
CA LYS A 51 -7.86 -10.88 -19.61
C LYS A 51 -7.19 -9.69 -20.29
N GLN A 52 -6.21 -9.05 -19.64
CA GLN A 52 -5.49 -7.87 -20.13
C GLN A 52 -6.38 -6.65 -20.43
N LYS A 53 -7.53 -6.55 -19.78
CA LYS A 53 -8.39 -5.36 -19.82
C LYS A 53 -8.10 -4.45 -18.64
N VAL A 54 -8.11 -3.14 -18.89
CA VAL A 54 -8.12 -2.08 -17.88
C VAL A 54 -9.48 -2.08 -17.20
N ILE A 55 -9.49 -2.14 -15.87
CA ILE A 55 -10.69 -2.12 -15.02
C ILE A 55 -10.44 -1.22 -13.80
N THR A 56 -11.49 -0.69 -13.20
CA THR A 56 -11.38 -0.02 -11.89
C THR A 56 -11.32 -1.06 -10.75
N PRO A 57 -10.78 -0.70 -9.57
CA PRO A 57 -10.83 -1.56 -8.39
C PRO A 57 -12.26 -2.00 -8.03
N GLU A 58 -13.24 -1.12 -8.18
CA GLU A 58 -14.65 -1.39 -7.89
C GLU A 58 -15.21 -2.52 -8.76
N MET A 59 -14.88 -2.55 -10.06
CA MET A 59 -15.25 -3.64 -10.97
C MET A 59 -14.66 -5.01 -10.54
N ALA A 60 -13.58 -5.00 -9.75
CA ALA A 60 -12.96 -6.18 -9.16
C ALA A 60 -13.43 -6.48 -7.72
N ASN A 61 -14.44 -5.75 -7.21
CA ASN A 61 -14.88 -5.78 -5.81
C ASN A 61 -13.75 -5.46 -4.82
N LEU A 62 -12.88 -4.52 -5.20
CA LEU A 62 -11.79 -4.03 -4.36
C LEU A 62 -12.07 -2.59 -3.93
N ILE A 63 -11.70 -2.31 -2.68
CA ILE A 63 -11.87 -1.00 -2.05
C ILE A 63 -10.50 -0.36 -1.88
N VAL A 64 -10.40 0.92 -2.25
CA VAL A 64 -9.20 1.72 -2.02
C VAL A 64 -9.46 2.66 -0.86
N GLY A 65 -8.52 2.74 0.08
CA GLY A 65 -8.67 3.55 1.29
C GLY A 65 -7.38 3.71 2.08
N THR A 66 -7.47 4.36 3.23
CA THR A 66 -6.35 4.53 4.16
C THR A 66 -6.48 3.57 5.32
N ILE A 67 -5.41 2.83 5.62
CA ILE A 67 -5.39 1.86 6.73
C ILE A 67 -4.95 2.52 8.04
N LEU A 68 -5.74 2.34 9.09
CA LEU A 68 -5.36 2.69 10.46
C LEU A 68 -5.00 1.41 11.21
N ILE A 69 -3.76 1.28 11.68
CA ILE A 69 -3.29 0.07 12.39
C ILE A 69 -3.26 0.34 13.89
N HIS A 70 -3.95 -0.51 14.64
CA HIS A 70 -3.99 -0.49 16.09
C HIS A 70 -2.74 -1.18 16.68
N PRO A 71 -2.21 -0.74 17.85
CA PRO A 71 -1.06 -1.38 18.50
C PRO A 71 -1.20 -2.88 18.81
N LYS A 72 -2.44 -3.38 18.88
CA LYS A 72 -2.74 -4.82 19.02
C LYS A 72 -2.52 -5.62 17.73
N GLY A 73 -2.18 -4.98 16.61
CA GLY A 73 -1.78 -5.61 15.36
C GLY A 73 -2.89 -5.83 14.34
N TYR A 74 -4.13 -5.40 14.59
CA TYR A 74 -5.20 -5.33 13.58
C TYR A 74 -5.35 -3.89 13.05
N GLY A 75 -6.16 -3.67 12.02
CA GLY A 75 -6.45 -2.34 11.53
C GLY A 75 -7.88 -2.13 11.04
N PHE A 76 -8.14 -0.93 10.54
CA PHE A 76 -9.41 -0.47 10.01
C PHE A 76 -9.16 0.32 8.71
N LEU A 77 -9.82 -0.07 7.64
CA LEU A 77 -9.73 0.62 6.35
C LEU A 77 -10.82 1.66 6.24
N GLN A 78 -10.41 2.92 6.05
CA GLN A 78 -11.31 4.05 5.84
C GLN A 78 -11.37 4.38 4.35
N SER A 79 -12.57 4.52 3.80
CA SER A 79 -12.81 4.84 2.39
C SER A 79 -14.17 5.51 2.22
N ASP A 80 -14.29 6.43 1.27
CA ASP A 80 -15.58 7.05 0.89
C ASP A 80 -16.56 6.03 0.28
N GLN A 81 -16.06 4.85 -0.12
CA GLN A 81 -16.88 3.72 -0.61
C GLN A 81 -17.53 2.92 0.54
N LEU A 82 -17.17 3.20 1.79
CA LEU A 82 -17.62 2.49 2.97
C LEU A 82 -18.46 3.42 3.86
N GLN A 83 -19.58 2.92 4.37
CA GLN A 83 -20.36 3.64 5.38
C GLN A 83 -19.69 3.59 6.77
N GLU A 84 -19.00 2.49 7.05
CA GLU A 84 -18.28 2.24 8.29
C GLU A 84 -16.90 1.66 7.97
N ASP A 85 -15.93 1.92 8.84
CA ASP A 85 -14.58 1.42 8.69
C ASP A 85 -14.54 -0.11 8.59
N LEU A 86 -13.86 -0.63 7.55
CA LEU A 86 -13.76 -2.06 7.34
C LEU A 86 -12.66 -2.64 8.22
N PHE A 87 -13.03 -3.53 9.15
CA PHE A 87 -12.07 -4.22 10.01
C PHE A 87 -11.11 -5.10 9.21
N VAL A 88 -9.81 -5.00 9.49
CA VAL A 88 -8.73 -5.79 8.87
C VAL A 88 -7.96 -6.56 9.95
N PRO A 89 -8.14 -7.89 10.03
CA PRO A 89 -7.40 -8.73 10.96
C PRO A 89 -5.88 -8.67 10.75
N ALA A 90 -5.11 -8.94 11.81
CA ALA A 90 -3.64 -8.92 11.76
C ALA A 90 -3.01 -9.76 10.61
N PRO A 91 -3.47 -11.00 10.35
CA PRO A 91 -2.93 -11.80 9.24
C PRO A 91 -3.19 -11.20 7.85
N TYR A 92 -4.12 -10.25 7.75
CA TYR A 92 -4.62 -9.67 6.51
C TYR A 92 -4.12 -8.24 6.26
N LEU A 93 -3.28 -7.69 7.15
CA LEU A 93 -2.59 -6.42 6.92
C LEU A 93 -1.44 -6.51 5.91
N ASN A 94 -0.90 -7.72 5.68
CA ASN A 94 0.25 -7.96 4.80
C ASN A 94 1.45 -7.06 5.19
N SER A 95 1.99 -6.25 4.26
CA SER A 95 3.09 -5.31 4.53
C SER A 95 2.65 -3.87 4.73
N ALA A 96 1.35 -3.63 4.93
CA ALA A 96 0.84 -2.28 5.17
C ALA A 96 1.34 -1.72 6.50
N LEU A 97 1.72 -0.45 6.50
CA LEU A 97 2.00 0.32 7.71
C LEU A 97 0.85 1.28 7.99
N ASN A 98 0.79 1.74 9.24
CA ASN A 98 -0.23 2.69 9.66
C ASN A 98 -0.20 3.95 8.79
N LYS A 99 -1.38 4.33 8.30
CA LYS A 99 -1.70 5.43 7.37
C LYS A 99 -1.35 5.19 5.91
N ASP A 100 -0.89 4.00 5.52
CA ASP A 100 -0.70 3.68 4.11
C ASP A 100 -2.03 3.77 3.33
N THR A 101 -1.96 4.19 2.07
CA THR A 101 -3.08 4.02 1.14
C THR A 101 -2.99 2.63 0.55
N VAL A 102 -4.06 1.86 0.70
CA VAL A 102 -4.11 0.43 0.38
C VAL A 102 -5.32 0.09 -0.46
N MET A 103 -5.20 -1.02 -1.18
CA MET A 103 -6.28 -1.70 -1.85
C MET A 103 -6.62 -2.96 -1.06
N ALA A 104 -7.90 -3.21 -0.79
CA ALA A 104 -8.38 -4.35 -0.03
C ALA A 104 -9.53 -5.05 -0.74
N SER A 105 -9.62 -6.37 -0.57
CA SER A 105 -10.82 -7.15 -0.88
C SER A 105 -11.69 -7.30 0.36
N VAL A 106 -13.01 -7.40 0.17
CA VAL A 106 -13.96 -7.71 1.24
C VAL A 106 -14.24 -9.20 1.26
N LYS A 107 -14.14 -9.82 2.43
CA LYS A 107 -14.53 -11.21 2.70
C LYS A 107 -15.64 -11.24 3.73
N ARG A 108 -16.54 -12.22 3.62
CA ARG A 108 -17.52 -12.52 4.67
C ARG A 108 -17.01 -13.70 5.49
N GLU A 109 -16.78 -13.48 6.77
CA GLU A 109 -16.40 -14.53 7.71
C GLU A 109 -17.37 -14.50 8.89
N LYS A 110 -18.08 -15.63 9.15
CA LYS A 110 -19.02 -15.79 10.27
C LYS A 110 -20.01 -14.62 10.46
N ASN A 111 -20.60 -14.17 9.35
CA ASN A 111 -21.55 -13.03 9.25
C ASN A 111 -20.96 -11.62 9.39
N GLU A 112 -19.63 -11.48 9.54
CA GLU A 112 -18.96 -10.18 9.58
C GLU A 112 -18.17 -9.92 8.30
N ALA A 113 -18.21 -8.68 7.81
CA ALA A 113 -17.39 -8.25 6.69
C ALA A 113 -15.99 -7.87 7.20
N ILE A 114 -14.97 -8.53 6.66
CA ILE A 114 -13.57 -8.26 6.98
C ILE A 114 -12.79 -7.90 5.72
N GLY A 115 -11.81 -7.03 5.87
CA GLY A 115 -10.91 -6.63 4.80
C GLY A 115 -9.67 -7.51 4.73
N GLN A 116 -9.16 -7.70 3.52
CA GLN A 116 -7.83 -8.23 3.28
C GLN A 116 -7.04 -7.31 2.36
N ILE A 117 -5.89 -6.82 2.83
CA ILE A 117 -5.01 -5.97 2.03
C ILE A 117 -4.40 -6.80 0.90
N VAL A 118 -4.67 -6.39 -0.34
CA VAL A 118 -4.13 -7.02 -1.54
C VAL A 118 -2.90 -6.27 -2.07
N LYS A 119 -2.84 -4.95 -1.89
CA LYS A 119 -1.72 -4.11 -2.36
C LYS A 119 -1.62 -2.84 -1.54
N VAL A 120 -0.40 -2.38 -1.28
CA VAL A 120 -0.14 -1.02 -0.80
C VAL A 120 0.06 -0.13 -2.03
N ILE A 121 -0.78 0.89 -2.19
CA ILE A 121 -0.74 1.83 -3.32
C ILE A 121 0.27 2.93 -3.04
N LYS A 122 0.20 3.53 -1.85
CA LYS A 122 1.06 4.64 -1.46
C LYS A 122 1.54 4.46 -0.03
N ARG A 123 2.86 4.54 0.16
CA ARG A 123 3.47 4.55 1.49
C ARG A 123 3.30 5.91 2.13
N TYR A 124 2.82 5.93 3.38
CA TYR A 124 2.71 7.16 4.15
C TYR A 124 4.06 7.63 4.67
N ARG A 125 4.93 6.68 5.03
CA ARG A 125 6.26 6.95 5.60
C ARG A 125 7.33 6.20 4.83
N THR A 126 8.49 6.81 4.73
CA THR A 126 9.73 6.21 4.20
C THR A 126 10.82 6.11 5.26
N GLN A 127 10.55 6.60 6.47
CA GLN A 127 11.46 6.62 7.59
C GLN A 127 10.73 6.21 8.87
N LEU A 128 11.51 5.77 9.85
CA LEU A 128 11.08 5.35 11.17
C LEU A 128 11.95 6.02 12.22
N VAL A 129 11.34 6.39 13.35
CA VAL A 129 12.05 6.91 14.51
C VAL A 129 11.95 5.89 15.63
N GLY A 130 13.06 5.60 16.27
CA GLY A 130 13.07 4.59 17.32
C GLY A 130 14.35 4.55 18.12
N ARG A 131 14.33 3.70 19.15
CA ARG A 131 15.48 3.45 20.01
C ARG A 131 16.28 2.26 19.50
N VAL A 132 17.60 2.41 19.43
CA VAL A 132 18.48 1.31 19.05
C VAL A 132 18.52 0.26 20.16
N LYS A 133 18.23 -0.98 19.81
CA LYS A 133 18.34 -2.17 20.66
C LYS A 133 19.35 -3.13 20.05
N SER A 134 19.87 -4.02 20.89
CA SER A 134 20.71 -5.14 20.46
C SER A 134 20.12 -6.45 20.95
N LYS A 135 20.12 -7.46 20.08
CA LYS A 135 19.78 -8.84 20.41
C LYS A 135 20.68 -9.77 19.61
N ASN A 136 21.33 -10.72 20.28
CA ASN A 136 22.25 -11.68 19.64
C ASN A 136 23.31 -11.03 18.75
N LYS A 137 23.91 -9.92 19.22
CA LYS A 137 24.92 -9.12 18.49
C LYS A 137 24.41 -8.46 17.19
N LYS A 138 23.10 -8.47 16.93
CA LYS A 138 22.45 -7.74 15.82
C LYS A 138 21.72 -6.51 16.36
N LEU A 139 21.69 -5.44 15.55
CA LEU A 139 21.01 -4.20 15.88
C LEU A 139 19.57 -4.21 15.37
N TYR A 140 18.70 -3.61 16.19
CA TYR A 140 17.30 -3.43 15.89
C TYR A 140 16.86 -2.01 16.26
N LEU A 141 15.80 -1.56 15.62
CA LEU A 141 15.07 -0.36 15.97
C LEU A 141 13.78 -0.75 16.69
N GLU A 142 13.64 -0.32 17.94
CA GLU A 142 12.37 -0.28 18.65
C GLU A 142 11.63 0.99 18.24
N SER A 143 10.60 0.85 17.40
CA SER A 143 9.83 1.96 16.85
C SER A 143 9.12 2.77 17.96
N LEU A 144 9.09 4.10 17.81
CA LEU A 144 8.19 4.95 18.62
C LEU A 144 6.74 4.87 18.15
N ASP A 145 6.50 4.48 16.90
CA ASP A 145 5.15 4.19 16.45
C ASP A 145 4.68 2.87 17.04
N GLN A 146 3.71 2.97 17.96
CA GLN A 146 3.12 1.84 18.68
C GLN A 146 2.33 0.89 17.76
N SER A 147 1.97 1.31 16.54
CA SER A 147 1.38 0.41 15.55
C SER A 147 2.39 -0.63 15.05
N ILE A 148 3.69 -0.44 15.31
CA ILE A 148 4.77 -1.36 14.93
C ILE A 148 5.36 -1.95 16.22
N SER A 149 4.76 -3.04 16.68
CA SER A 149 5.15 -3.72 17.93
C SER A 149 6.44 -4.53 17.82
N GLN A 150 6.79 -4.97 16.60
CA GLN A 150 7.99 -5.76 16.35
C GLN A 150 9.25 -4.90 16.31
N TRP A 151 10.36 -5.45 16.81
CA TRP A 151 11.69 -4.86 16.63
C TRP A 151 12.15 -5.03 15.18
N ILE A 152 12.60 -3.93 14.59
CA ILE A 152 12.89 -3.84 13.16
C ILE A 152 14.39 -4.03 12.97
N PRO A 153 14.86 -5.01 12.18
CA PRO A 153 16.28 -5.14 11.87
C PRO A 153 16.86 -3.82 11.35
N LEU A 154 17.97 -3.38 11.94
CA LEU A 154 18.63 -2.12 11.61
C LEU A 154 19.99 -2.41 10.96
N LYS A 155 20.11 -2.08 9.67
CA LYS A 155 21.38 -2.13 8.93
C LYS A 155 22.14 -0.83 9.08
N SER A 156 23.46 -0.88 8.90
CA SER A 156 24.35 0.27 8.93
C SER A 156 25.43 0.13 7.85
N LYS A 157 26.05 1.23 7.46
CA LYS A 157 27.23 1.21 6.59
C LYS A 157 28.44 0.68 7.36
N LYS A 158 29.43 0.16 6.62
CA LYS A 158 30.69 -0.32 7.20
C LYS A 158 31.40 0.83 7.92
N GLY A 159 31.74 0.65 9.18
CA GLY A 159 32.44 1.65 10.01
C GLY A 159 31.51 2.55 10.82
N GLU A 160 30.19 2.55 10.59
CA GLU A 160 29.24 3.27 11.43
C GLU A 160 29.15 2.63 12.82
N ARG A 161 29.36 3.44 13.86
CA ARG A 161 29.18 3.04 15.25
C ARG A 161 27.82 3.51 15.75
N ILE A 162 26.85 2.62 15.73
CA ILE A 162 25.51 2.90 16.27
C ILE A 162 25.53 2.60 17.78
N LYS A 163 25.27 3.63 18.59
CA LYS A 163 25.19 3.49 20.05
C LYS A 163 23.84 2.88 20.45
N ILE A 164 23.87 1.79 21.20
CA ILE A 164 22.67 1.17 21.78
C ILE A 164 22.01 2.18 22.74
N GLY A 165 20.68 2.23 22.74
CA GLY A 165 19.89 3.12 23.59
C GLY A 165 19.68 4.52 23.00
N HIS A 166 20.40 4.90 21.95
CA HIS A 166 20.19 6.18 21.27
C HIS A 166 18.89 6.17 20.46
N MET A 167 18.30 7.36 20.37
CA MET A 167 17.22 7.65 19.43
C MET A 167 17.81 7.93 18.05
N VAL A 168 17.27 7.29 17.03
CA VAL A 168 17.74 7.42 15.65
C VAL A 168 16.57 7.51 14.69
N VAL A 169 16.83 8.14 13.54
CA VAL A 169 15.99 8.02 12.35
C VAL A 169 16.59 6.93 11.48
N ALA A 170 15.75 6.05 10.95
CA ALA A 170 16.14 5.01 10.01
C ALA A 170 15.29 5.12 8.76
N GLU A 171 15.93 5.04 7.59
CA GLU A 171 15.24 4.88 6.32
C GLU A 171 14.69 3.47 6.19
N ILE A 172 13.48 3.31 5.67
CA ILE A 172 12.92 1.99 5.41
C ILE A 172 13.56 1.45 4.13
N GLU A 173 14.33 0.37 4.26
CA GLU A 173 14.97 -0.32 3.14
C GLU A 173 14.07 -1.37 2.50
N SER A 174 13.25 -2.05 3.31
CA SER A 174 12.24 -3.00 2.85
C SER A 174 11.01 -2.95 3.76
N TYR A 175 9.83 -3.20 3.20
CA TYR A 175 8.56 -3.31 3.93
C TYR A 175 8.13 -4.77 4.14
N GLN A 176 8.78 -5.71 3.45
CA GLN A 176 8.43 -7.14 3.51
C GLN A 176 9.68 -8.01 3.31
N PRO A 177 10.33 -8.48 4.40
CA PRO A 177 10.10 -8.07 5.79
C PRO A 177 10.48 -6.60 6.03
N LEU A 178 9.93 -5.99 7.08
CA LEU A 178 10.25 -4.61 7.45
C LEU A 178 11.71 -4.51 7.93
N VAL A 179 12.52 -3.69 7.26
CA VAL A 179 13.95 -3.49 7.56
C VAL A 179 14.28 -2.01 7.48
N GLY A 180 14.98 -1.50 8.50
CA GLY A 180 15.49 -0.14 8.54
C GLY A 180 16.98 -0.09 8.21
N ARG A 181 17.41 1.02 7.63
CA ARG A 181 18.80 1.41 7.43
C ARG A 181 19.05 2.68 8.24
N TYR A 182 20.06 2.62 9.10
CA TYR A 182 20.53 3.78 9.83
C TYR A 182 21.01 4.86 8.84
N SER A 183 20.58 6.10 9.07
CA SER A 183 20.96 7.30 8.31
C SER A 183 21.85 8.21 9.13
#